data_AF-A0A4Y2FBS7-F1
#
_entry.id   AF-A0A4Y2FBS7-F1
#
_cell.length_a   1.000
_cell.length_b   1.000
_cell.length_c   1.000
_cell.angle_alpha   90.00
_cell.angle_beta   90.00
_cell.angle_gamma   90.00
#
_symmetry.space_group_name_H-M   'P 1'
#
loop_
_entity.id
_entity.type
_entity.pdbx_description
1 polymer ?
#
loop_
_entity_poly.entity_id
_entity_poly.type
_entity_poly.pdbx_seq_one_letter_code
_entity_poly.pdbx_strand_id
1 'polypeptide(L)'
;MLTEIHKTSRMGAALEFLSRYHTDGEDFLNRIVAGDETWVAHVNAKTKQQSMAWGHTGFPTRPRKARQTLSARKLMVAVFWDAQGILLIEFMTRGTTINSEVYCRTLKKLKRAI
;
A
#
# COMPACT_ATOMS: atom_id res chain seq x y z
N MET A 1 3.31 -18.15 -12.11
CA MET A 1 3.98 -17.89 -13.40
C MET A 1 2.99 -17.14 -14.29
N LEU A 2 3.41 -16.12 -15.04
CA LEU A 2 2.51 -15.39 -15.96
C LEU A 2 2.18 -16.24 -17.18
N THR A 3 0.94 -16.13 -17.68
CA THR A 3 0.50 -16.76 -18.94
C THR A 3 1.08 -16.01 -20.14
N GLU A 4 1.13 -16.64 -21.32
CA GLU A 4 1.58 -15.97 -22.55
C GLU A 4 0.70 -14.76 -22.89
N ILE A 5 -0.61 -14.86 -22.69
CA ILE A 5 -1.55 -13.74 -22.89
C ILE A 5 -1.16 -12.55 -22.01
N HIS A 6 -0.84 -12.77 -20.72
CA HIS A 6 -0.41 -11.69 -19.84
C HIS A 6 0.93 -11.09 -20.26
N LYS A 7 1.88 -11.90 -20.77
CA LYS A 7 3.16 -11.40 -21.27
C LYS A 7 2.99 -10.52 -22.50
N THR A 8 2.24 -10.99 -23.49
CA THR A 8 1.96 -10.23 -24.72
C THR A 8 1.23 -8.93 -24.43
N SER A 9 0.22 -8.96 -23.56
CA SER A 9 -0.50 -7.75 -23.15
C SER A 9 0.41 -6.74 -22.46
N ARG A 10 1.26 -7.19 -21.54
CA ARG A 10 2.25 -6.33 -20.86
C ARG A 10 3.27 -5.74 -21.83
N MET A 11 3.75 -6.51 -22.79
CA MET A 11 4.70 -6.05 -23.81
C MET A 11 4.07 -4.97 -24.69
N GLY A 12 2.85 -5.19 -25.17
CA GLY A 12 2.12 -4.22 -25.99
C GLY A 12 1.94 -2.88 -25.27
N ALA A 13 1.45 -2.92 -24.03
CA ALA A 13 1.28 -1.70 -23.22
C ALA A 13 2.61 -0.99 -22.95
N ALA A 14 3.69 -1.73 -22.65
CA ALA A 14 5.01 -1.15 -22.42
C ALA A 14 5.55 -0.44 -23.66
N LEU A 15 5.39 -1.02 -24.86
CA LEU A 15 5.80 -0.40 -26.13
C LEU A 15 5.00 0.87 -26.43
N GLU A 16 3.69 0.87 -26.17
CA GLU A 16 2.83 2.05 -26.33
C GLU A 16 3.29 3.20 -25.43
N PHE A 17 3.47 2.93 -24.13
CA PHE A 17 3.94 3.95 -23.19
C PHE A 17 5.35 4.44 -23.49
N LEU A 18 6.24 3.56 -23.96
CA LEU A 18 7.60 3.93 -24.36
C LEU A 18 7.59 4.85 -25.60
N SER A 19 6.78 4.53 -26.62
CA SER A 19 6.61 5.37 -27.80
C SER A 19 6.08 6.77 -27.44
N ARG A 20 5.12 6.82 -26.52
CA ARG A 20 4.58 8.09 -26.03
C ARG A 20 5.61 8.90 -25.26
N TYR A 21 6.38 8.25 -24.39
CA TYR A 21 7.50 8.88 -23.69
C TYR A 21 8.56 9.43 -24.66
N HIS A 22 8.86 8.73 -25.77
CA HIS A 22 9.78 9.26 -26.79
C HIS A 22 9.29 10.55 -27.47
N THR A 23 7.97 10.74 -27.53
CA THR A 23 7.35 11.93 -28.15
C THR A 23 7.24 13.09 -27.16
N ASP A 24 6.73 12.81 -25.96
CA ASP A 24 6.31 13.80 -24.97
C ASP A 24 7.34 14.00 -23.83
N GLY A 25 8.31 13.10 -23.68
CA GLY A 25 9.35 13.16 -22.65
C GLY A 25 8.82 13.19 -21.22
N GLU A 26 9.47 14.00 -20.38
CA GLU A 26 9.10 14.18 -18.96
C GLU A 26 7.70 14.81 -18.78
N ASP A 27 7.22 15.60 -19.75
CA ASP A 27 5.88 16.18 -19.69
C ASP A 27 4.79 15.11 -19.64
N PHE A 28 5.02 13.94 -20.27
CA PHE A 28 4.11 12.80 -20.16
C PHE A 28 4.10 12.26 -18.73
N LEU A 29 5.27 12.04 -18.12
CA LEU A 29 5.38 11.51 -16.76
C LEU A 29 4.80 12.46 -15.72
N ASN A 30 5.05 13.76 -15.87
CA ASN A 30 4.56 14.81 -14.97
C ASN A 30 3.03 14.96 -14.96
N ARG A 31 2.32 14.41 -15.96
CA ARG A 31 0.85 14.42 -16.05
C ARG A 31 0.22 13.16 -15.46
N ILE A 32 1.01 12.17 -15.04
CA ILE A 32 0.50 10.91 -14.50
C ILE A 32 0.19 11.08 -13.01
N VAL A 33 -1.05 10.77 -12.65
CA VAL A 33 -1.44 10.50 -11.27
C VAL A 33 -1.61 9.00 -11.10
N ALA A 34 -0.86 8.43 -10.17
CA ALA A 34 -0.95 7.04 -9.78
C ALA A 34 -1.69 6.90 -8.44
N GLY A 35 -2.28 5.75 -8.21
CA GLY A 35 -2.81 5.39 -6.90
C GLY A 35 -2.92 3.89 -6.74
N ASP A 36 -2.84 3.45 -5.50
CA ASP A 36 -2.94 2.04 -5.11
C ASP A 36 -3.48 1.92 -3.69
N GLU A 37 -3.95 0.73 -3.33
CA GLU A 37 -4.54 0.45 -2.03
C GLU A 37 -3.77 -0.61 -1.26
N THR A 38 -3.49 -0.31 0.01
CA THR A 38 -2.65 -1.15 0.86
C THR A 38 -3.27 -1.40 2.23
N TRP A 39 -2.94 -2.55 2.81
CA TRP A 39 -3.31 -2.91 4.16
C TRP A 39 -2.23 -2.49 5.15
N VAL A 40 -2.54 -1.53 6.00
CA VAL A 40 -1.68 -1.09 7.11
C VAL A 40 -2.07 -1.83 8.38
N ALA A 41 -1.17 -2.67 8.89
CA ALA A 41 -1.37 -3.40 10.14
C ALA A 41 -0.95 -2.56 11.35
N HIS A 42 -1.86 -2.40 12.31
CA HIS A 42 -1.55 -1.80 13.59
C HIS A 42 -0.93 -2.85 14.53
N VAL A 43 0.39 -2.79 14.68
CA VAL A 43 1.16 -3.73 15.52
C VAL A 43 1.43 -3.10 16.88
N ASN A 44 0.76 -3.62 17.91
CA ASN A 44 1.00 -3.24 19.32
C ASN A 44 1.95 -4.20 20.05
N ALA A 45 2.59 -5.12 19.33
CA ALA A 45 3.51 -6.07 19.94
C ALA A 45 4.80 -5.35 20.30
N LYS A 46 5.22 -5.46 21.58
CA LYS A 46 6.57 -5.06 21.98
C LYS A 46 7.59 -5.78 21.11
N THR A 47 8.51 -5.05 20.50
CA THR A 47 9.61 -5.64 19.73
C THR A 47 10.43 -6.56 20.62
N LYS A 48 11.25 -7.45 20.04
CA LYS A 48 12.14 -8.33 20.81
C LYS A 48 13.00 -7.53 21.79
N GLN A 49 13.51 -6.38 21.34
CA GLN A 49 14.29 -5.44 22.13
C GLN A 49 13.47 -4.80 23.26
N GLN A 50 12.25 -4.33 22.99
CA GLN A 50 11.34 -3.75 24.01
C GLN A 50 10.81 -4.76 25.03
N SER A 51 11.00 -6.06 24.79
CA SER A 51 10.55 -7.15 25.67
C SER A 51 11.71 -7.94 26.26
N MET A 52 12.94 -7.41 26.17
CA MET A 52 14.08 -7.96 26.89
C MET A 52 13.84 -7.81 28.39
N ALA A 53 13.95 -8.92 29.11
CA ALA A 53 13.96 -8.98 30.55
C ALA A 53 15.23 -9.72 30.99
N TRP A 54 15.88 -9.24 32.06
CA TRP A 54 17.02 -9.92 32.66
C TRP A 54 16.54 -11.27 33.24
N GLY A 55 17.31 -12.33 33.00
CA GLY A 55 17.02 -13.67 33.50
C GLY A 55 18.20 -14.24 34.27
N HIS A 56 17.92 -15.03 35.31
CA HIS A 56 18.95 -15.70 36.10
C HIS A 56 19.40 -17.01 35.45
N THR A 57 20.71 -17.27 35.46
CA THR A 57 21.30 -18.55 35.06
C THR A 57 20.78 -19.65 35.97
N GLY A 58 20.02 -20.60 35.40
CA GLY A 58 19.46 -21.75 36.14
C GLY A 58 17.94 -21.75 36.32
N PHE A 59 17.24 -20.66 36.03
CA PHE A 59 15.76 -20.61 36.01
C PHE A 59 15.24 -20.35 34.59
N PRO A 60 14.12 -21.01 34.16
CA PRO A 60 13.52 -20.74 32.85
C PRO A 60 12.83 -19.38 32.87
N THR A 61 13.61 -18.31 32.78
CA THR A 61 13.13 -16.93 32.68
C THR A 61 12.79 -16.62 31.22
N ARG A 62 12.00 -17.48 30.56
CA ARG A 62 11.55 -17.18 29.19
C ARG A 62 10.31 -16.30 29.29
N PRO A 63 10.37 -15.00 28.97
CA PRO A 63 9.18 -14.16 28.95
C PRO A 63 8.17 -14.75 27.97
N ARG A 64 7.02 -15.19 28.48
CA ARG A 64 5.94 -15.75 27.67
C ARG A 64 5.26 -14.61 26.94
N LYS A 65 5.51 -14.52 25.62
CA LYS A 65 4.86 -13.50 24.78
C LYS A 65 3.49 -14.02 24.37
N ALA A 66 2.44 -13.24 24.62
CA ALA A 66 1.16 -13.47 23.97
C ALA A 66 1.35 -13.31 22.46
N ARG A 67 1.06 -14.36 21.68
CA ARG A 67 1.09 -14.32 20.22
C ARG A 67 -0.04 -13.41 19.77
N GLN A 68 0.27 -12.17 19.37
CA GLN A 68 -0.73 -11.27 18.79
C GLN A 68 -1.01 -11.67 17.35
N THR A 69 -2.28 -11.79 17.01
CA THR A 69 -2.74 -12.01 15.64
C THR A 69 -2.68 -10.68 14.88
N LEU A 70 -1.82 -10.59 13.87
CA LEU A 70 -1.61 -9.39 13.02
C LEU A 70 -2.89 -8.90 12.30
N SER A 71 -3.94 -9.72 12.24
CA SER A 71 -5.22 -9.37 11.62
C SER A 71 -6.13 -8.54 12.51
N ALA A 72 -5.88 -8.48 13.83
CA ALA A 72 -6.85 -7.90 14.74
C ALA A 72 -7.09 -6.41 14.48
N ARG A 73 -6.15 -5.66 13.90
CA ARG A 73 -6.30 -4.22 13.67
C ARG A 73 -5.63 -3.79 12.35
N LYS A 74 -6.13 -4.27 11.22
CA LYS A 74 -5.72 -3.77 9.89
C LYS A 74 -6.64 -2.63 9.43
N LEU A 75 -6.05 -1.61 8.83
CA LEU A 75 -6.74 -0.54 8.13
C LEU A 75 -6.38 -0.62 6.65
N MET A 76 -7.35 -0.37 5.79
CA MET A 76 -7.12 -0.23 4.36
C MET A 76 -6.92 1.25 4.05
N VAL A 77 -5.90 1.55 3.25
CA VAL A 77 -5.51 2.91 2.89
C VAL A 77 -5.44 2.99 1.38
N ALA A 78 -6.11 3.96 0.79
CA ALA A 78 -5.92 4.34 -0.61
C ALA A 78 -5.01 5.56 -0.66
N VAL A 79 -3.95 5.49 -1.46
CA VAL A 79 -2.96 6.58 -1.62
C VAL A 79 -2.91 6.95 -3.08
N PHE A 80 -2.95 8.25 -3.38
CA PHE A 80 -2.74 8.80 -4.71
C PHE A 80 -1.60 9.80 -4.70
N TRP A 81 -0.77 9.79 -5.73
CA TRP A 81 0.41 10.65 -5.85
C TRP A 81 0.73 10.94 -7.32
N ASP A 82 1.45 12.02 -7.55
CA ASP A 82 2.04 12.39 -8.84
C ASP A 82 3.58 12.46 -8.74
N ALA A 83 4.22 13.06 -9.74
CA ALA A 83 5.67 13.27 -9.74
C ALA A 83 6.18 14.20 -8.62
N GLN A 84 5.30 15.01 -8.02
CA GLN A 84 5.65 16.04 -7.03
C GLN A 84 5.41 15.55 -5.60
N GLY A 85 4.42 14.69 -5.38
CA GLY A 85 4.18 14.07 -4.09
C GLY A 85 2.80 13.47 -3.93
N ILE A 86 2.40 13.30 -2.67
CA ILE A 86 1.14 12.67 -2.31
C ILE A 86 0.01 13.69 -2.47
N LEU A 87 -1.02 13.32 -3.23
CA LEU A 87 -2.20 14.13 -3.51
C LEU A 87 -3.35 13.84 -2.55
N LEU A 88 -3.55 12.56 -2.21
CA LEU A 88 -4.64 12.12 -1.35
C LEU A 88 -4.26 10.86 -0.58
N ILE A 89 -4.56 10.85 0.72
CA ILE A 89 -4.53 9.65 1.56
C ILE A 89 -5.93 9.48 2.16
N GLU A 90 -6.58 8.37 1.86
CA GLU A 90 -7.88 8.04 2.45
C GLU A 90 -7.78 6.77 3.30
N PHE A 91 -8.00 6.95 4.60
CA PHE A 91 -8.09 5.86 5.56
C PHE A 91 -9.52 5.33 5.59
N MET A 92 -9.69 4.06 5.26
CA MET A 92 -10.99 3.42 5.33
C MET A 92 -11.33 3.03 6.76
N THR A 93 -12.63 3.07 7.09
CA THR A 93 -13.09 2.62 8.40
C THR A 93 -12.86 1.13 8.56
N ARG A 94 -12.62 0.70 9.79
CA ARG A 94 -12.29 -0.70 10.06
C ARG A 94 -13.50 -1.58 9.73
N GLY A 95 -13.29 -2.58 8.88
CA GLY A 95 -14.33 -3.50 8.44
C GLY A 95 -15.05 -3.09 7.15
N THR A 96 -14.70 -1.96 6.53
CA THR A 96 -15.15 -1.64 5.18
C THR A 96 -14.19 -2.19 4.13
N THR A 97 -14.75 -2.70 3.04
CA THR A 97 -14.02 -3.11 1.84
C THR A 97 -14.15 -2.04 0.77
N ILE A 98 -13.16 -1.88 -0.11
CA ILE A 98 -13.31 -1.05 -1.31
C ILE A 98 -14.36 -1.69 -2.20
N ASN A 99 -15.54 -1.09 -2.23
CA ASN A 99 -16.52 -1.36 -3.26
C ASN A 99 -16.49 -0.21 -4.28
N SER A 100 -17.21 -0.39 -5.39
CA SER A 100 -17.28 0.59 -6.47
C SER A 100 -17.79 1.95 -6.00
N GLU A 101 -18.76 2.00 -5.07
CA GLU A 101 -19.33 3.25 -4.56
C GLU A 101 -18.32 4.06 -3.72
N VAL A 102 -17.60 3.39 -2.82
CA VAL A 102 -16.52 3.99 -2.03
C VAL A 102 -15.44 4.52 -2.96
N TYR A 103 -15.00 3.72 -3.94
CA TYR A 103 -13.97 4.13 -4.88
C TYR A 103 -14.39 5.33 -5.74
N CYS A 104 -15.61 5.35 -6.26
CA CYS A 104 -16.17 6.49 -7.00
C CYS A 104 -16.17 7.78 -6.17
N ARG A 105 -16.45 7.69 -4.87
CA ARG A 105 -16.39 8.85 -3.97
C ARG A 105 -14.96 9.29 -3.70
N THR A 106 -14.02 8.36 -3.54
CA THR A 106 -12.59 8.66 -3.43
C THR A 106 -12.08 9.38 -4.69
N LEU A 107 -12.44 8.91 -5.88
CA LEU A 107 -12.08 9.57 -7.14
C LEU A 107 -12.68 10.98 -7.27
N LYS A 108 -13.92 11.20 -6.80
CA LYS A 108 -14.52 12.54 -6.73
C LYS A 108 -13.76 13.47 -5.78
N LYS A 109 -13.19 12.94 -4.69
CA LYS A 109 -12.31 13.71 -3.79
C LYS A 109 -10.98 14.01 -4.46
N LEU A 110 -10.36 13.02 -5.10
CA LEU A 110 -9.11 13.17 -5.84
C LEU A 110 -9.24 14.26 -6.92
N LYS A 111 -10.32 14.25 -7.71
CA LYS A 111 -10.60 15.27 -8.73
C LYS A 111 -10.74 16.70 -8.16
N ARG A 112 -11.02 16.85 -6.87
CA ARG A 112 -11.08 18.18 -6.22
C ARG A 112 -9.72 18.61 -5.65
N ALA A 113 -8.80 17.66 -5.49
CA ALA A 113 -7.47 17.89 -4.94
C ALA A 113 -6.42 18.22 -6.02
N ILE A 114 -6.74 17.92 -7.29
CA ILE A 114 -5.96 18.22 -8.50
C ILE A 114 -6.71 19.29 -9.28
#